data_AF-A0A3Q7JUN1-F1
#
_entry.id   AF-A0A3Q7JUN1-F1
#
_cell.length_a   1.000
_cell.length_b   1.000
_cell.length_c   1.000
_cell.angle_alpha   90.00
_cell.angle_beta   90.00
_cell.angle_gamma   90.00
#
_symmetry.space_group_name_H-M   'P 1'
#
loop_
_entity.id
_entity.type
_entity.pdbx_description
1 polymer ?
#
loop_
_entity_poly.entity_id
_entity_poly.type
_entity_poly.pdbx_seq_one_letter_code
_entity_poly.pdbx_strand_id
1 'polypeptide(L)'
;MRNKDTVNREPIIPTCSISNIPLGCYCGFCLGLIFHKYLFPWSMIIREFLLFVLTATLGGMFLCSANDLITIFVAPECFSLCSYLLSGYTKKDVRSNEATMKYLLMGRASSSFLVHGFSWLYGSSG
;
A
#
# COMPACT_ATOMS: atom_id res chain seq x y z
N MET A 1 -33.91 37.01 7.48
CA MET A 1 -32.58 37.17 8.09
C MET A 1 -31.76 35.94 7.73
N ARG A 2 -31.04 36.00 6.59
CA ARG A 2 -30.26 34.90 6.02
C ARG A 2 -28.87 34.98 6.66
N ASN A 3 -28.65 34.15 7.68
CA ASN A 3 -27.47 34.21 8.54
C ASN A 3 -26.21 33.88 7.73
N LYS A 4 -25.23 34.75 7.84
CA LYS A 4 -23.86 34.58 7.35
C LYS A 4 -23.29 33.36 8.07
N ASP A 5 -22.63 32.46 7.35
CA ASP A 5 -21.50 31.61 7.79
C ASP A 5 -21.28 30.47 6.79
N THR A 6 -21.11 30.86 5.53
CA THR A 6 -20.38 30.12 4.49
C THR A 6 -18.86 30.22 4.70
N VAL A 7 -18.40 30.19 5.96
CA VAL A 7 -16.99 30.39 6.36
C VAL A 7 -16.65 29.41 7.49
N ASN A 8 -16.83 28.10 7.27
CA ASN A 8 -16.25 27.02 8.10
C ASN A 8 -16.28 25.66 7.37
N ARG A 9 -16.21 25.67 6.03
CA ARG A 9 -15.68 24.53 5.29
C ARG A 9 -14.19 24.76 5.17
N GLU A 10 -13.49 24.76 6.30
CA GLU A 10 -12.06 24.47 6.26
C GLU A 10 -11.96 23.12 5.57
N PRO A 11 -11.28 23.01 4.41
CA PRO A 11 -10.84 21.70 4.00
C PRO A 11 -9.92 21.27 5.14
N ILE A 12 -10.33 20.28 5.92
CA ILE A 12 -9.42 19.40 6.64
C ILE A 12 -8.62 18.62 5.58
N ILE A 13 -7.90 19.34 4.72
CA ILE A 13 -6.73 18.81 4.04
C ILE A 13 -5.76 18.51 5.19
N PRO A 14 -5.48 17.24 5.50
CA PRO A 14 -4.47 16.92 6.49
C PRO A 14 -3.16 17.51 5.97
N THR A 15 -2.72 18.63 6.56
CA THR A 15 -1.44 19.28 6.25
C THR A 15 -0.25 18.36 6.54
N CYS A 16 -0.46 17.27 7.29
CA CYS A 16 0.48 16.16 7.42
C CYS A 16 0.71 15.37 6.12
N SER A 17 -0.28 15.28 5.22
CA SER A 17 -0.18 14.50 3.98
C SER A 17 0.64 15.27 2.93
N ILE A 18 0.41 16.57 2.77
CA ILE A 18 1.11 17.41 1.78
C ILE A 18 2.61 17.54 2.09
N SER A 19 3.01 17.51 3.37
CA SER A 19 4.43 17.55 3.78
C SER A 19 5.15 16.19 3.63
N ASN A 20 4.42 15.06 3.72
CA ASN A 20 4.99 13.71 3.55
C ASN A 20 4.90 13.16 2.12
N ILE A 21 3.95 13.63 1.28
CA ILE A 21 3.87 13.29 -0.15
C ILE A 21 5.22 13.48 -0.88
N PRO A 22 5.96 14.60 -0.72
CA PRO A 22 7.23 14.75 -1.41
C PRO A 22 8.24 13.73 -0.87
N LEU A 23 8.29 13.47 0.44
CA LEU A 23 9.25 12.54 1.04
C LEU A 23 9.02 11.08 0.59
N GLY A 24 7.75 10.65 0.51
CA GLY A 24 7.37 9.33 -0.01
C GLY A 24 7.68 9.18 -1.50
N CYS A 25 7.33 10.19 -2.31
CA CYS A 25 7.65 10.20 -3.74
C CYS A 25 9.16 10.30 -4.02
N TYR A 26 9.92 11.11 -3.27
CA TYR A 26 11.38 11.19 -3.40
C TYR A 26 12.05 9.86 -3.03
N CYS A 27 11.57 9.18 -1.99
CA CYS A 27 12.08 7.86 -1.62
C CYS A 27 11.79 6.81 -2.70
N GLY A 28 10.60 6.82 -3.30
CA GLY A 28 10.22 5.91 -4.40
C GLY A 28 10.97 6.15 -5.67
N PHE A 29 11.14 7.42 -6.03
CA PHE A 29 11.91 7.82 -7.18
C PHE A 29 13.40 7.45 -7.00
N CYS A 30 13.96 7.68 -5.80
CA CYS A 30 15.31 7.24 -5.46
C CYS A 30 15.45 5.71 -5.51
N LEU A 31 14.51 4.95 -4.97
CA LEU A 31 14.51 3.48 -5.01
C LEU A 31 14.44 2.95 -6.45
N GLY A 32 13.62 3.55 -7.32
CA GLY A 32 13.54 3.20 -8.74
C GLY A 32 14.82 3.53 -9.52
N LEU A 33 15.46 4.68 -9.23
CA LEU A 33 16.74 5.06 -9.84
C LEU A 33 17.89 4.17 -9.36
N ILE A 34 17.91 3.83 -8.07
CA ILE A 34 18.85 2.88 -7.48
C ILE A 34 18.63 1.51 -8.14
N PHE A 35 17.39 1.07 -8.29
CA PHE A 35 17.05 -0.20 -8.95
C PHE A 35 17.57 -0.25 -10.40
N HIS A 36 17.33 0.78 -11.22
CA HIS A 36 17.83 0.82 -12.60
C HIS A 36 19.37 0.71 -12.65
N LYS A 37 20.06 1.29 -11.66
CA LYS A 37 21.52 1.23 -11.55
C LYS A 37 22.03 -0.11 -11.03
N TYR A 38 21.25 -0.78 -10.18
CA TYR A 38 21.58 -2.09 -9.59
C TYR A 38 21.21 -3.30 -10.48
N LEU A 39 20.34 -3.13 -11.48
CA LEU A 39 19.89 -4.22 -12.36
C LEU A 39 20.94 -4.66 -13.39
N PHE A 40 21.87 -3.78 -13.74
CA PHE A 40 22.82 -3.97 -14.84
C PHE A 40 23.80 -5.16 -14.68
N PRO A 41 24.23 -5.57 -13.46
CA PRO A 41 25.19 -6.67 -13.30
C PRO A 41 24.65 -8.01 -12.76
N TRP A 42 23.36 -8.17 -12.43
CA TRP A 42 22.87 -9.37 -11.69
C TRP A 42 21.92 -10.30 -12.46
N SER A 43 21.93 -11.59 -12.09
CA SER A 43 21.19 -12.72 -12.70
C SER A 43 19.66 -12.54 -12.73
N MET A 44 19.00 -13.18 -13.72
CA MET A 44 17.57 -13.04 -14.05
C MET A 44 16.64 -13.28 -12.85
N ILE A 45 16.96 -14.25 -11.99
CA ILE A 45 16.17 -14.62 -10.79
C ILE A 45 16.06 -13.48 -9.76
N ILE A 46 17.13 -12.68 -9.60
CA ILE A 46 17.17 -11.60 -8.61
C ILE A 46 16.31 -10.42 -9.09
N ARG A 47 16.21 -10.22 -10.41
CA ARG A 47 15.41 -9.15 -10.99
C ARG A 47 13.92 -9.30 -10.67
N GLU A 48 13.40 -10.52 -10.76
CA GLU A 48 11.97 -10.81 -10.55
C GLU A 48 11.59 -10.62 -9.07
N PHE A 49 12.43 -11.09 -8.14
CA PHE A 49 12.29 -10.82 -6.71
C PHE A 49 12.30 -9.32 -6.41
N LEU A 50 13.27 -8.60 -6.96
CA LEU A 50 13.44 -7.17 -6.75
C LEU A 50 12.25 -6.38 -7.33
N LEU A 51 11.69 -6.81 -8.46
CA LEU A 51 10.52 -6.19 -9.11
C LEU A 51 9.25 -6.33 -8.25
N PHE A 52 9.08 -7.47 -7.56
CA PHE A 52 8.00 -7.64 -6.59
C PHE A 52 8.13 -6.69 -5.41
N VAL A 53 9.34 -6.56 -4.86
CA VAL A 53 9.64 -5.65 -3.74
C VAL A 53 9.42 -4.19 -4.15
N LEU A 54 9.81 -3.80 -5.36
CA LEU A 54 9.61 -2.45 -5.89
C LEU A 54 8.12 -2.13 -6.08
N THR A 55 7.35 -3.10 -6.56
CA THR A 55 5.90 -2.96 -6.72
C THR A 55 5.20 -2.84 -5.36
N ALA A 56 5.67 -3.59 -4.36
CA ALA A 56 5.19 -3.47 -3.00
C ALA A 56 5.46 -2.06 -2.44
N THR A 57 6.70 -1.55 -2.50
CA THR A 57 7.02 -0.21 -2.00
C THR A 57 6.24 0.90 -2.69
N LEU A 58 5.94 0.77 -3.99
CA LEU A 58 5.02 1.68 -4.70
C LEU A 58 3.60 1.65 -4.12
N GLY A 59 3.07 0.47 -3.78
CA GLY A 59 1.79 0.35 -3.07
C GLY A 59 1.81 1.03 -1.68
N GLY A 60 2.92 0.91 -0.96
CA GLY A 60 3.13 1.62 0.32
C GLY A 60 3.18 3.15 0.17
N MET A 61 3.72 3.66 -0.93
CA MET A 61 3.70 5.10 -1.22
C MET A 61 2.29 5.61 -1.53
N PHE A 62 1.50 4.79 -2.22
CA PHE A 62 0.10 5.08 -2.46
C PHE A 62 -0.70 5.17 -1.15
N LEU A 63 -0.37 4.33 -0.16
CA LEU A 63 -0.94 4.39 1.18
C LEU A 63 -0.59 5.70 1.90
N CYS A 64 0.67 6.17 1.84
CA CYS A 64 1.08 7.43 2.44
C CYS A 64 0.39 8.65 1.82
N SER A 65 -0.06 8.54 0.57
CA SER A 65 -0.79 9.60 -0.14
C SER A 65 -2.31 9.52 0.00
N ALA A 66 -2.83 8.54 0.75
CA ALA A 66 -4.26 8.29 0.86
C ALA A 66 -4.97 9.39 1.67
N ASN A 67 -5.99 10.02 1.08
CA ASN A 67 -6.89 10.96 1.78
C ASN A 67 -8.29 10.39 2.01
N ASP A 68 -8.66 9.30 1.35
CA ASP A 68 -9.96 8.66 1.43
C ASP A 68 -9.86 7.26 2.05
N LEU A 69 -10.91 6.81 2.76
CA LEU A 69 -10.98 5.46 3.35
C LEU A 69 -10.78 4.35 2.30
N ILE A 70 -11.29 4.55 1.08
CA ILE A 70 -11.13 3.59 -0.03
C ILE A 70 -9.64 3.40 -0.36
N THR A 71 -8.88 4.48 -0.35
CA THR A 71 -7.47 4.52 -0.73
C THR A 71 -6.61 3.88 0.35
N ILE A 72 -6.97 4.11 1.62
CA ILE A 72 -6.38 3.44 2.78
C ILE A 72 -6.68 1.92 2.78
N PHE A 73 -7.81 1.48 2.22
CA PHE A 73 -8.14 0.06 2.10
C PHE A 73 -7.43 -0.65 0.93
N VAL A 74 -7.38 -0.03 -0.25
CA VAL A 74 -6.85 -0.67 -1.46
C VAL A 74 -5.31 -0.72 -1.48
N ALA A 75 -4.64 0.28 -0.88
CA ALA A 75 -3.18 0.35 -0.93
C ALA A 75 -2.48 -0.80 -0.16
N PRO A 76 -2.89 -1.17 1.07
CA PRO A 76 -2.35 -2.30 1.81
C PRO A 76 -2.69 -3.66 1.18
N GLU A 77 -3.83 -3.78 0.50
CA GLU A 77 -4.20 -4.98 -0.26
C GLU A 77 -3.21 -5.23 -1.40
N CYS A 78 -2.92 -4.20 -2.21
CA CYS A 78 -1.92 -4.28 -3.27
C CYS A 78 -0.51 -4.58 -2.75
N PHE A 79 -0.11 -3.92 -1.65
CA PHE A 79 1.17 -4.17 -0.98
C PHE A 79 1.30 -5.62 -0.48
N SER A 80 0.23 -6.14 0.13
CA SER A 80 0.21 -7.48 0.71
C SER A 80 0.17 -8.58 -0.35
N LEU A 81 -0.61 -8.39 -1.42
CA LEU A 81 -0.61 -9.29 -2.59
C LEU A 81 0.80 -9.42 -3.18
N CYS A 82 1.55 -8.32 -3.22
CA CYS A 82 2.92 -8.35 -3.69
C CYS A 82 3.83 -9.21 -2.79
N SER A 83 3.70 -9.05 -1.49
CA SER A 83 4.45 -9.85 -0.51
C SER A 83 4.06 -11.33 -0.53
N TYR A 84 2.80 -11.67 -0.80
CA TYR A 84 2.34 -13.06 -0.92
C TYR A 84 2.94 -13.77 -2.14
N LEU A 85 2.95 -13.09 -3.29
CA LEU A 85 3.54 -13.61 -4.51
C LEU A 85 5.06 -13.77 -4.36
N LEU A 86 5.72 -12.88 -3.60
CA LEU A 86 7.13 -13.02 -3.24
C LEU A 86 7.42 -14.26 -2.39
N SER A 87 6.57 -14.57 -1.41
CA SER A 87 6.69 -15.79 -0.59
C SER A 87 6.51 -17.09 -1.40
N GLY A 88 5.84 -17.01 -2.55
CA GLY A 88 5.54 -18.15 -3.44
C GLY A 88 6.45 -18.25 -4.65
N TYR A 89 7.55 -17.50 -4.66
CA TYR A 89 8.43 -17.36 -5.82
C TYR A 89 8.97 -18.71 -6.33
N THR A 90 9.31 -19.62 -5.41
CA THR A 90 9.69 -20.99 -5.76
C THR A 90 8.45 -21.86 -5.96
N LYS A 91 7.84 -21.75 -7.14
CA LYS A 91 6.65 -22.56 -7.52
C LYS A 91 6.90 -24.07 -7.58
N LYS A 92 8.17 -24.50 -7.60
CA LYS A 92 8.55 -25.92 -7.68
C LYS A 92 8.43 -26.64 -6.34
N ASP A 93 8.44 -25.91 -5.23
CA ASP A 93 8.33 -26.49 -3.89
C ASP A 93 6.91 -26.37 -3.35
N VAL A 94 6.28 -27.51 -3.09
CA VAL A 94 4.91 -27.60 -2.56
C VAL A 94 4.76 -26.84 -1.23
N ARG A 95 5.84 -26.82 -0.43
CA ARG A 95 5.90 -26.13 0.86
C ARG A 95 5.87 -24.60 0.73
N SER A 96 6.46 -24.04 -0.32
CA SER A 96 6.39 -22.58 -0.60
C SER A 96 4.97 -22.19 -1.02
N ASN A 97 4.33 -23.02 -1.84
CA ASN A 97 2.95 -22.79 -2.26
C ASN A 97 1.95 -22.89 -1.09
N GLU A 98 2.17 -23.83 -0.16
CA GLU A 98 1.37 -23.94 1.06
C GLU A 98 1.53 -22.73 1.98
N ALA A 99 2.76 -22.21 2.12
CA ALA A 99 3.02 -20.99 2.88
C ALA A 99 2.29 -19.79 2.28
N THR A 100 2.41 -19.57 0.96
CA THR A 100 1.71 -18.47 0.27
C THR A 100 0.20 -18.52 0.45
N MET A 101 -0.40 -19.71 0.35
CA MET A 101 -1.84 -19.88 0.58
C MET A 101 -2.24 -19.48 2.02
N LYS A 102 -1.45 -19.86 3.02
CA LYS A 102 -1.69 -19.48 4.43
C LYS A 102 -1.56 -17.97 4.64
N TYR A 103 -0.52 -17.35 4.08
CA TYR A 103 -0.31 -15.91 4.16
C TYR A 103 -1.43 -15.13 3.47
N LEU A 104 -1.88 -15.58 2.31
CA LEU A 104 -2.99 -14.98 1.57
C LEU A 104 -4.30 -15.05 2.36
N LEU A 105 -4.60 -16.19 2.99
CA LEU A 105 -5.79 -16.36 3.81
C LEU A 105 -5.76 -15.49 5.06
N MET A 106 -4.62 -15.44 5.78
CA MET A 106 -4.44 -14.55 6.93
C MET A 106 -4.57 -13.07 6.54
N GLY A 107 -4.05 -12.70 5.38
CA GLY A 107 -4.22 -11.37 4.80
C GLY A 107 -5.66 -10.97 4.60
N ARG A 108 -6.41 -11.79 3.84
CA ARG A 108 -7.83 -11.52 3.56
C ARG A 108 -8.68 -11.48 4.82
N ALA A 109 -8.35 -12.29 5.83
CA ALA A 109 -8.99 -12.21 7.14
C ALA A 109 -8.75 -10.84 7.78
N SER A 110 -7.50 -10.37 7.85
CA SER A 110 -7.14 -9.05 8.38
C SER A 110 -7.89 -7.92 7.67
N SER A 111 -7.98 -7.97 6.34
CA SER A 111 -8.65 -6.93 5.55
C SER A 111 -10.16 -6.92 5.73
N SER A 112 -10.76 -8.09 6.01
CA SER A 112 -12.18 -8.18 6.39
C SER A 112 -12.44 -7.46 7.73
N PHE A 113 -11.54 -7.62 8.71
CA PHE A 113 -11.62 -6.87 9.97
C PHE A 113 -11.44 -5.37 9.77
N LEU A 114 -10.54 -4.94 8.86
CA LEU A 114 -10.37 -3.51 8.53
C LEU A 114 -11.64 -2.90 7.95
N VAL A 115 -12.28 -3.56 6.97
CA VAL A 115 -13.55 -3.07 6.39
C VAL A 115 -14.67 -3.03 7.42
N HIS A 116 -14.72 -4.03 8.31
CA HIS A 116 -15.66 -4.01 9.42
C HIS A 116 -15.42 -2.82 10.37
N GLY A 117 -14.16 -2.52 10.67
CA GLY A 117 -13.76 -1.34 11.45
C GLY A 117 -14.16 -0.03 10.77
N PHE A 118 -14.00 0.08 9.45
CA PHE A 118 -14.47 1.24 8.69
C PHE A 118 -15.98 1.41 8.75
N SER A 119 -16.75 0.32 8.69
CA SER A 119 -18.21 0.39 8.86
C SER A 119 -18.59 0.95 10.23
N TRP A 120 -17.87 0.59 11.29
CA TRP A 120 -18.13 1.11 12.63
C TRP A 120 -17.76 2.60 12.71
N LEU A 121 -16.56 2.98 12.25
CA LEU A 121 -16.11 4.38 12.22
C LEU A 121 -17.07 5.30 11.45
N TYR A 122 -17.56 4.82 10.30
CA TYR A 122 -18.51 5.56 9.49
C TYR A 122 -19.88 5.66 10.21
N GLY A 123 -20.37 4.55 10.77
CA GLY A 123 -21.63 4.54 11.53
C GLY A 123 -21.61 5.36 12.83
N SER A 124 -20.45 5.51 13.48
CA SER A 124 -20.32 6.40 14.65
C SER A 124 -20.19 7.88 14.28
N SER A 125 -19.80 8.19 13.04
CA SER A 125 -19.60 9.58 12.60
C SER A 125 -20.89 10.26 12.13
N GLY A 126 -21.98 9.51 11.92
CA GLY A 126 -23.29 10.01 11.53
C GLY A 126 -23.64 9.75 10.07
#